data_AF-A0AAV3S3M6-F1
#
_entry.id   AF-A0AAV3S3M6-F1
#
_cell.length_a   1.000
_cell.length_b   1.000
_cell.length_c   1.000
_cell.angle_alpha   90.00
_cell.angle_beta   90.00
_cell.angle_gamma   90.00
#
_symmetry.space_group_name_H-M   'P 1'
#
loop_
_entity.id
_entity.type
_entity.pdbx_description
1 polymer ?
#
loop_
_entity_poly.entity_id
_entity_poly.type
_entity_poly.pdbx_seq_one_letter_code
_entity_poly.pdbx_strand_id
1 'polypeptide(L)'
;MVSQLLIAAVVGLGIGACLQKGRFCFVNAFRDLFAYKDTRVTKGVIAAILVTMVFWGTAYQFGYFQGFWTPGWGLTGIIGGFVFGVGMTYAGACASGTLYRAGEGYVQYWLTLLFMGVGYVAFVIAFPTLQSTYFSSLTFGEGVSLFQISPVPAGLLAIGVAVVATLVYATVLGRQYIGGSERGTAASARPATIVGTPIVGLQRLAAGTRTYFAGVRAAWRDPIASSKRPWDPRSAALGISVFALLWFTTVSIVGVTGP
;
A
#
# COMPACT_ATOMS: atom_id res chain seq x y z
N MET A 1 10.59 11.35 -26.59
CA MET A 1 11.34 11.56 -25.33
C MET A 1 10.77 12.70 -24.47
N VAL A 2 10.49 13.89 -25.02
CA VAL A 2 9.92 15.03 -24.24
C VAL A 2 8.54 14.71 -23.61
N SER A 3 7.65 14.02 -24.35
CA SER A 3 6.33 13.62 -23.82
C SER A 3 6.43 12.69 -22.60
N GLN A 4 7.39 11.75 -22.60
CA GLN A 4 7.60 10.81 -21.50
C GLN A 4 8.14 11.51 -20.24
N LEU A 5 9.05 12.49 -20.39
CA LEU A 5 9.54 13.29 -19.27
C LEU A 5 8.44 14.17 -18.66
N LEU A 6 7.56 14.73 -19.48
CA LEU A 6 6.41 15.51 -19.01
C LEU A 6 5.44 14.62 -18.22
N ILE A 7 5.14 13.43 -18.73
CA ILE A 7 4.29 12.46 -18.01
C ILE A 7 4.95 12.05 -16.69
N ALA A 8 6.26 11.78 -16.70
CA ALA A 8 7.02 11.46 -15.48
C ALA A 8 6.98 12.59 -14.45
N ALA A 9 7.15 13.83 -14.89
CA ALA A 9 7.09 14.99 -14.00
C ALA A 9 5.68 15.17 -13.41
N VAL A 10 4.63 15.08 -14.23
CA VAL A 10 3.25 15.23 -13.77
C VAL A 10 2.86 14.11 -12.80
N VAL A 11 3.19 12.86 -13.12
CA VAL A 11 2.90 11.71 -12.26
C VAL A 11 3.74 11.77 -10.98
N GLY A 12 5.03 12.04 -11.09
CA GLY A 12 5.93 12.16 -9.93
C GLY A 12 5.49 13.26 -8.95
N LEU A 13 5.14 14.44 -9.46
CA LEU A 13 4.58 15.53 -8.66
C LEU A 13 3.22 15.16 -8.06
N GLY A 14 2.37 14.48 -8.83
CA GLY A 14 1.06 14.00 -8.35
C GLY A 14 1.17 12.99 -7.21
N ILE A 15 2.05 11.99 -7.36
CA ILE A 15 2.35 11.00 -6.32
C ILE A 15 2.98 11.67 -5.10
N GLY A 16 3.96 12.55 -5.32
CA GLY A 16 4.63 13.31 -4.25
C GLY A 16 3.64 14.14 -3.42
N ALA A 17 2.75 14.87 -4.08
CA ALA A 17 1.71 15.66 -3.41
C ALA A 17 0.74 14.77 -2.61
N CYS A 18 0.34 13.61 -3.15
CA CYS A 18 -0.51 12.66 -2.44
C CYS A 18 0.21 12.06 -1.22
N LEU A 19 1.48 11.68 -1.36
CA LEU A 19 2.30 11.13 -0.27
C LEU A 19 2.49 12.15 0.86
N GLN A 20 2.82 13.39 0.52
CA GLN A 20 3.01 14.48 1.47
C GLN A 20 1.73 14.78 2.25
N LYS A 21 0.61 14.99 1.55
CA LYS A 21 -0.66 15.35 2.19
C LYS A 21 -1.33 14.20 2.92
N GLY A 22 -1.15 12.97 2.44
CA GLY A 22 -1.63 11.76 3.09
C GLY A 22 -0.74 11.27 4.23
N ARG A 23 0.46 11.87 4.41
CA ARG A 23 1.51 11.40 5.34
C ARG A 23 1.72 9.89 5.24
N PHE A 24 1.84 9.41 4.00
CA PHE A 24 1.92 7.99 3.70
C PHE A 24 3.31 7.44 4.01
N CYS A 25 3.42 6.80 5.17
CA CYS A 25 4.64 6.14 5.62
C CYS A 25 4.29 4.77 6.20
N PHE A 26 4.84 3.70 5.62
CA PHE A 26 4.61 2.32 6.09
C PHE A 26 5.05 2.14 7.54
N VAL A 27 6.21 2.70 7.92
CA VAL A 27 6.72 2.66 9.30
C VAL A 27 5.72 3.30 10.27
N ASN A 28 5.17 4.46 9.91
CA ASN A 28 4.16 5.13 10.73
C ASN A 28 2.85 4.32 10.79
N ALA A 29 2.45 3.71 9.68
CA ALA A 29 1.25 2.87 9.62
C ALA A 29 1.31 1.65 10.54
N PHE A 30 2.50 1.03 10.68
CA PHE A 30 2.71 -0.08 11.61
C PHE A 30 2.86 0.42 13.06
N ARG A 31 3.68 1.45 13.29
CA ARG A 31 3.87 2.03 14.63
C ARG A 31 2.56 2.50 15.24
N ASP A 32 1.75 3.25 14.49
CA ASP A 32 0.52 3.82 15.01
C ASP A 32 -0.56 2.75 15.28
N LEU A 33 -0.56 1.69 14.48
CA LEU A 33 -1.40 0.52 14.70
C LEU A 33 -1.08 -0.19 16.02
N PHE A 34 0.21 -0.43 16.31
CA PHE A 34 0.63 -1.17 17.50
C PHE A 34 0.69 -0.30 18.76
N ALA A 35 1.24 0.91 18.67
CA ALA A 35 1.45 1.78 19.82
C ALA A 35 0.19 2.56 20.23
N TYR A 36 -0.53 3.13 19.25
CA TYR A 36 -1.64 4.05 19.51
C TYR A 36 -3.01 3.47 19.16
N LYS A 37 -3.07 2.29 18.54
CA LYS A 37 -4.28 1.69 17.97
C LYS A 37 -4.99 2.60 16.95
N ASP A 38 -4.27 3.58 16.39
CA ASP A 38 -4.80 4.40 15.30
C ASP A 38 -4.63 3.63 14.00
N THR A 39 -5.77 3.37 13.35
CA THR A 39 -5.87 2.56 12.15
C THR A 39 -6.07 3.41 10.90
N ARG A 40 -6.03 4.75 11.00
CA ARG A 40 -6.34 5.65 9.87
C ARG A 40 -5.37 5.45 8.71
N VAL A 41 -4.06 5.45 8.97
CA VAL A 41 -3.03 5.30 7.94
C VAL A 41 -2.99 3.86 7.42
N THR A 42 -3.09 2.88 8.32
CA THR A 42 -3.14 1.45 7.97
C THR A 42 -4.28 1.13 7.00
N LYS A 43 -5.48 1.70 7.23
CA LYS A 43 -6.63 1.56 6.32
C LYS A 43 -6.35 2.14 4.94
N GLY A 44 -5.62 3.25 4.87
CA GLY A 44 -5.16 3.83 3.61
C GLY A 44 -4.20 2.91 2.86
N VAL A 45 -3.24 2.31 3.56
CA VAL A 45 -2.27 1.36 2.98
C VAL A 45 -2.96 0.11 2.45
N ILE A 46 -3.85 -0.49 3.24
CA ILE A 46 -4.62 -1.67 2.81
C ILE A 46 -5.47 -1.33 1.57
N ALA A 47 -6.13 -0.16 1.57
CA ALA A 47 -6.91 0.27 0.42
C ALA A 47 -6.04 0.44 -0.84
N ALA A 48 -4.85 1.05 -0.71
CA ALA A 48 -3.91 1.19 -1.83
C ALA A 48 -3.50 -0.19 -2.39
N ILE A 49 -3.15 -1.14 -1.51
CA ILE A 49 -2.76 -2.51 -1.90
C ILE A 49 -3.91 -3.23 -2.62
N LEU A 50 -5.14 -3.13 -2.11
CA LEU A 50 -6.29 -3.78 -2.73
C LEU A 50 -6.61 -3.17 -4.10
N VAL A 51 -6.56 -1.84 -4.24
CA VAL A 51 -6.83 -1.17 -5.51
C VAL A 51 -5.77 -1.52 -6.55
N THR A 52 -4.49 -1.51 -6.18
CA THR A 52 -3.41 -1.87 -7.11
C THR A 52 -3.46 -3.36 -7.47
N MET A 53 -3.82 -4.24 -6.53
CA MET A 53 -4.02 -5.67 -6.79
C MET A 53 -5.15 -5.91 -7.80
N VAL A 54 -6.30 -5.26 -7.62
CA VAL A 54 -7.44 -5.36 -8.55
C VAL A 54 -7.05 -4.87 -9.94
N PHE A 55 -6.36 -3.72 -10.02
CA PHE A 55 -5.88 -3.20 -11.29
C PHE A 55 -4.92 -4.15 -12.00
N TRP A 56 -3.96 -4.72 -11.28
CA TRP A 56 -3.01 -5.65 -11.89
C TRP A 56 -3.70 -6.92 -12.38
N GLY A 57 -4.64 -7.45 -11.60
CA GLY A 57 -5.43 -8.62 -12.00
C GLY A 57 -6.26 -8.37 -13.25
N THR A 58 -6.90 -7.20 -13.38
CA THR A 58 -7.67 -6.85 -14.58
C THR A 58 -6.78 -6.54 -15.78
N ALA A 59 -5.68 -5.80 -15.60
CA ALA A 59 -4.75 -5.48 -16.67
C ALA A 59 -4.09 -6.75 -17.27
N TYR A 60 -3.79 -7.75 -16.44
CA TYR A 60 -3.33 -9.06 -16.90
C TYR A 60 -4.37 -9.78 -17.75
N GLN A 61 -5.65 -9.75 -17.35
CA GLN A 61 -6.75 -10.37 -18.13
C GLN A 61 -6.92 -9.76 -19.52
N PHE A 62 -6.75 -8.45 -19.65
CA PHE A 62 -6.82 -7.77 -20.93
C PHE A 62 -5.54 -7.89 -21.77
N GLY A 63 -4.56 -8.68 -21.32
CA GLY A 63 -3.35 -8.99 -22.06
C GLY A 63 -2.34 -7.85 -22.15
N TYR A 64 -2.53 -6.75 -21.39
CA TYR A 64 -1.62 -5.60 -21.37
C TYR A 64 -0.24 -5.93 -20.78
N PHE A 65 -0.16 -6.96 -19.92
CA PHE A 65 1.08 -7.37 -19.26
C PHE A 65 1.18 -8.90 -19.21
N GLN A 66 2.33 -9.45 -19.59
CA GLN A 66 2.52 -10.90 -19.77
C GLN A 66 3.57 -11.52 -18.83
N GLY A 67 4.21 -10.73 -17.96
CA GLY A 67 5.21 -11.22 -17.02
C GLY A 67 4.93 -10.71 -15.61
N PHE A 68 4.70 -11.63 -14.67
CA PHE A 68 4.82 -11.31 -13.24
C PHE A 68 6.25 -11.61 -12.82
N TRP A 69 6.98 -10.60 -12.35
CA TRP A 69 8.23 -10.85 -11.65
C TRP A 69 7.89 -11.42 -10.27
N THR A 70 8.06 -12.73 -10.13
CA THR A 70 7.94 -13.41 -8.85
C THR A 70 9.33 -13.60 -8.26
N PRO A 71 9.69 -12.85 -7.20
CA PRO A 71 10.96 -13.07 -6.54
C PRO A 71 11.00 -14.50 -5.98
N GLY A 72 12.14 -15.17 -6.14
CA GLY A 72 12.38 -16.46 -5.51
C GLY A 72 12.13 -16.40 -4.01
N TRP A 73 11.49 -17.42 -3.46
CA TRP A 73 11.21 -17.51 -2.04
C TRP A 73 12.35 -18.26 -1.32
N GLY A 74 12.85 -17.64 -0.26
CA GLY A 74 14.09 -18.07 0.38
C GLY A 74 14.30 -17.42 1.75
N LEU A 75 15.31 -17.91 2.48
CA LEU A 75 15.80 -17.25 3.70
C LEU A 75 16.37 -15.85 3.38
N THR A 76 16.77 -15.64 2.13
CA THR A 76 17.27 -14.38 1.57
C THR A 76 16.29 -13.22 1.79
N GLY A 77 15.01 -13.42 1.49
CA GLY A 77 13.96 -12.42 1.65
C GLY A 77 13.66 -12.11 3.11
N ILE A 78 13.74 -13.11 4.00
CA ILE A 78 13.54 -12.92 5.45
C ILE A 78 14.67 -12.10 6.04
N ILE A 79 15.92 -12.46 5.74
CA ILE A 79 17.11 -11.76 6.26
C ILE A 79 17.15 -10.33 5.69
N GLY A 80 16.94 -10.18 4.38
CA GLY A 80 16.89 -8.86 3.73
C GLY A 80 15.78 -7.98 4.29
N GLY A 81 14.57 -8.52 4.45
CA GLY A 81 13.44 -7.83 5.05
C GLY A 81 13.68 -7.43 6.50
N PHE A 82 14.35 -8.29 7.29
CA PHE A 82 14.73 -7.98 8.67
C PHE A 82 15.73 -6.83 8.75
N VAL A 83 16.83 -6.90 7.99
CA VAL A 83 17.85 -5.84 7.95
C VAL A 83 17.26 -4.52 7.45
N PHE A 84 16.44 -4.57 6.39
CA PHE A 84 15.74 -3.40 5.87
C PHE A 84 14.76 -2.82 6.90
N GLY A 85 14.03 -3.68 7.62
CA GLY A 85 13.14 -3.28 8.71
C GLY A 85 13.88 -2.56 9.85
N VAL A 86 14.99 -3.14 10.31
CA VAL A 86 15.85 -2.52 11.33
C VAL A 86 16.36 -1.15 10.84
N GLY A 87 16.87 -1.08 9.61
CA GLY A 87 17.29 0.18 8.98
C GLY A 87 16.19 1.23 8.94
N MET A 88 14.97 0.85 8.55
CA MET A 88 13.81 1.75 8.55
C MET A 88 13.45 2.28 9.93
N THR A 89 13.57 1.45 10.98
CA THR A 89 13.30 1.88 12.36
C THR A 89 14.34 2.88 12.86
N TYR A 90 15.63 2.67 12.55
CA TYR A 90 16.71 3.61 12.88
C TYR A 90 16.60 4.93 12.10
N ALA A 91 16.26 4.87 10.82
CA ALA A 91 16.06 6.06 9.99
C ALA A 91 14.79 6.84 10.38
N GLY A 92 13.84 6.21 11.07
CA GLY A 92 12.57 6.81 11.48
C GLY A 92 11.60 7.12 10.33
N ALA A 93 11.83 6.55 9.15
CA ALA A 93 10.99 6.70 7.96
C ALA A 93 11.21 5.54 6.96
N CYS A 94 10.18 5.22 6.18
CA CYS A 94 10.32 4.36 5.00
C CYS A 94 10.80 5.17 3.78
N ALA A 95 11.14 4.51 2.67
CA ALA A 95 11.61 5.17 1.44
C ALA A 95 10.66 6.28 0.94
N SER A 96 9.35 6.02 0.86
CA SER A 96 8.39 7.07 0.48
C SER A 96 8.38 8.24 1.49
N GLY A 97 8.53 7.91 2.77
CA GLY A 97 8.60 8.85 3.88
C GLY A 97 9.84 9.75 3.87
N THR A 98 11.01 9.19 3.53
CA THR A 98 12.26 9.96 3.43
C THR A 98 12.20 10.92 2.25
N LEU A 99 11.67 10.47 1.10
CA LEU A 99 11.51 11.28 -0.12
C LEU A 99 10.65 12.54 0.08
N TYR A 100 9.41 12.42 0.57
CA TYR A 100 8.56 13.61 0.71
C TYR A 100 9.02 14.53 1.85
N ARG A 101 9.58 13.99 2.95
CA ARG A 101 10.09 14.81 4.06
C ARG A 101 11.39 15.51 3.72
N ALA A 102 12.24 14.91 2.89
CA ALA A 102 13.37 15.63 2.29
C ALA A 102 12.86 16.81 1.45
N GLY A 103 11.80 16.59 0.66
CA GLY A 103 11.12 17.66 -0.10
C GLY A 103 10.48 18.76 0.76
N GLU A 104 10.07 18.45 2.00
CA GLU A 104 9.59 19.43 2.98
C GLU A 104 10.71 20.29 3.61
N GLY A 105 11.98 19.99 3.32
CA GLY A 105 13.13 20.75 3.80
C GLY A 105 13.79 20.17 5.07
N TYR A 106 13.40 18.98 5.50
CA TYR A 106 14.03 18.32 6.64
C TYR A 106 15.40 17.75 6.25
N VAL A 107 16.48 18.44 6.64
CA VAL A 107 17.88 18.09 6.32
C VAL A 107 18.27 16.69 6.76
N GLN A 108 17.74 16.21 7.90
CA GLN A 108 18.02 14.85 8.37
C GLN A 108 17.62 13.79 7.33
N TYR A 109 16.51 13.99 6.59
CA TYR A 109 16.07 13.02 5.59
C TYR A 109 16.91 13.07 4.31
N TRP A 110 17.52 14.21 3.99
CA TRP A 110 18.52 14.29 2.91
C TRP A 110 19.72 13.41 3.20
N LEU A 111 20.21 13.42 4.44
CA LEU A 111 21.28 12.53 4.85
C LEU A 111 20.87 11.05 4.75
N THR A 112 19.66 10.71 5.20
CA THR A 112 19.15 9.33 5.05
C THR A 112 19.04 8.88 3.60
N LEU A 113 18.62 9.76 2.69
CA LEU A 113 18.54 9.47 1.26
C LEU A 113 19.93 9.24 0.66
N LEU A 114 20.92 10.02 1.07
CA LEU A 114 22.31 9.85 0.62
C LEU A 114 22.84 8.48 1.05
N PHE A 115 22.75 8.14 2.33
CA PHE A 115 23.20 6.83 2.82
C PHE A 115 22.40 5.66 2.24
N MET A 116 21.10 5.84 2.00
CA MET A 116 20.29 4.85 1.30
C MET A 116 20.78 4.63 -0.13
N GLY A 117 21.13 5.70 -0.85
CA GLY A 117 21.71 5.62 -2.19
C GLY A 117 23.08 4.94 -2.20
N VAL A 118 23.97 5.31 -1.28
CA VAL A 118 25.29 4.66 -1.13
C VAL A 118 25.14 3.18 -0.79
N GLY A 119 24.23 2.83 0.14
CA GLY A 119 23.93 1.45 0.48
C GLY A 119 23.39 0.65 -0.70
N TYR A 120 22.52 1.25 -1.52
CA TYR A 120 22.01 0.61 -2.73
C TYR A 120 23.13 0.34 -3.75
N VAL A 121 24.00 1.32 -4.00
CA VAL A 121 25.14 1.15 -4.92
C VAL A 121 26.11 0.10 -4.39
N ALA A 122 26.45 0.15 -3.09
CA ALA A 122 27.30 -0.86 -2.46
C ALA A 122 26.70 -2.26 -2.56
N PHE A 123 25.38 -2.39 -2.36
CA PHE A 123 24.69 -3.66 -2.52
C PHE A 123 24.74 -4.17 -3.96
N VAL A 124 24.53 -3.32 -4.97
CA VAL A 124 24.62 -3.71 -6.39
C VAL A 124 26.03 -4.21 -6.74
N ILE A 125 27.08 -3.57 -6.22
CA ILE A 125 28.47 -4.00 -6.45
C ILE A 125 28.77 -5.32 -5.74
N ALA A 126 28.22 -5.52 -4.54
CA ALA A 126 28.40 -6.74 -3.75
C ALA A 126 27.48 -7.90 -4.20
N PHE A 127 26.38 -7.60 -4.90
CA PHE A 127 25.40 -8.57 -5.34
C PHE A 127 25.99 -9.76 -6.13
N PRO A 128 26.86 -9.60 -7.14
CA PRO A 128 27.40 -10.73 -7.89
C PRO A 128 28.23 -11.70 -7.02
N THR A 129 28.91 -11.21 -5.99
CA THR A 129 29.69 -12.06 -5.08
C THR A 129 28.81 -12.71 -4.01
N LEU A 130 27.81 -12.00 -3.49
CA LEU A 130 26.83 -12.56 -2.54
C LEU A 130 25.88 -13.56 -3.21
N GLN A 131 25.57 -13.39 -4.50
CA GLN A 131 24.66 -14.28 -5.22
C GLN A 131 25.22 -15.68 -5.35
N SER A 132 26.50 -15.81 -5.71
CA SER A 132 27.15 -17.10 -5.92
C SER A 132 27.44 -17.85 -4.62
N THR A 133 27.66 -17.14 -3.52
CA THR A 133 28.08 -17.73 -2.23
C THR A 133 26.94 -17.94 -1.24
N TYR A 134 25.96 -17.03 -1.18
CA TYR A 134 24.89 -17.06 -0.17
C TYR A 134 23.49 -17.14 -0.75
N PHE A 135 23.16 -16.36 -1.79
CA PHE A 135 21.76 -16.29 -2.23
C PHE A 135 21.29 -17.55 -2.98
N SER A 136 22.16 -18.21 -3.76
CA SER A 136 21.84 -19.47 -4.46
C SER A 136 21.47 -20.62 -3.50
N SER A 137 22.15 -20.72 -2.36
CA SER A 137 21.94 -21.77 -1.36
C SER A 137 20.75 -21.47 -0.42
N LEU A 138 20.35 -20.21 -0.28
CA LEU A 138 19.26 -19.78 0.61
C LEU A 138 17.91 -19.59 -0.11
N THR A 139 17.87 -19.63 -1.44
CA THR A 139 16.63 -19.65 -2.22
C THR A 139 16.13 -21.08 -2.36
N PHE A 140 15.00 -21.38 -1.72
CA PHE A 140 14.43 -22.75 -1.69
C PHE A 140 13.53 -23.05 -2.89
N GLY A 141 13.06 -22.02 -3.61
CA GLY A 141 12.26 -22.19 -4.82
C GLY A 141 11.91 -20.88 -5.52
N GLU A 142 11.33 -20.99 -6.72
CA GLU A 142 10.77 -19.84 -7.43
C GLU A 142 9.47 -19.38 -6.77
N GLY A 143 9.27 -18.06 -6.71
CA GLY A 143 8.00 -17.52 -6.23
C GLY A 143 6.89 -17.91 -7.19
N VAL A 144 5.83 -18.51 -6.66
CA VAL A 144 4.64 -18.81 -7.46
C VAL A 144 3.60 -17.71 -7.26
N SER A 145 3.13 -17.14 -8.36
CA SER A 145 2.01 -16.21 -8.29
C SER A 145 0.70 -17.01 -8.25
N LEU A 146 -0.22 -16.61 -7.37
CA LEU A 146 -1.57 -17.20 -7.31
C LEU A 146 -2.29 -17.12 -8.67
N PHE A 147 -1.90 -16.17 -9.51
CA PHE A 147 -2.39 -15.96 -10.87
C PHE A 147 -1.93 -17.04 -11.88
N GLN A 148 -0.81 -17.70 -11.64
CA GLN A 148 -0.28 -18.78 -12.51
C GLN A 148 -0.78 -20.17 -12.11
N ILE A 149 -1.06 -20.40 -10.82
CA ILE A 149 -1.50 -21.71 -10.32
C ILE A 149 -3.03 -21.86 -10.40
N SER A 150 -3.78 -20.76 -10.32
CA SER A 150 -5.24 -20.83 -10.27
C SER A 150 -5.85 -20.90 -11.68
N PRO A 151 -6.78 -21.83 -11.95
CA PRO A 151 -7.51 -21.91 -13.22
C PRO A 151 -8.53 -20.77 -13.44
N VAL A 152 -8.65 -19.85 -12.47
CA VAL A 152 -9.60 -18.74 -12.50
C VAL A 152 -8.96 -17.51 -13.16
N PRO A 153 -9.66 -16.78 -14.03
CA PRO A 153 -9.15 -15.55 -14.62
C PRO A 153 -8.66 -14.55 -13.55
N ALA A 154 -7.43 -14.07 -13.69
CA ALA A 154 -6.71 -13.22 -12.72
C ALA A 154 -7.51 -12.00 -12.22
N GLY A 155 -8.33 -11.40 -13.08
CA GLY A 155 -9.20 -10.29 -12.72
C GLY A 155 -10.28 -10.69 -11.74
N LEU A 156 -10.91 -11.86 -11.94
CA LEU A 156 -11.89 -12.42 -11.02
C LEU A 156 -11.25 -12.84 -9.69
N LEU A 157 -10.02 -13.37 -9.72
CA LEU A 157 -9.27 -13.67 -8.50
C LEU A 157 -8.93 -12.42 -7.71
N ALA A 158 -8.44 -11.37 -8.39
CA ALA A 158 -8.10 -10.12 -7.73
C ALA A 158 -9.34 -9.44 -7.12
N ILE A 159 -10.47 -9.44 -7.84
CA ILE A 159 -11.75 -8.97 -7.32
C ILE A 159 -12.22 -9.87 -6.17
N GLY A 160 -12.10 -11.19 -6.30
CA GLY A 160 -12.47 -12.16 -5.26
C GLY A 160 -11.66 -11.95 -3.98
N VAL A 161 -10.34 -11.80 -4.07
CA VAL A 161 -9.48 -11.50 -2.92
C VAL A 161 -9.80 -10.12 -2.35
N ALA A 162 -10.06 -9.12 -3.18
CA ALA A 162 -10.46 -7.80 -2.69
C ALA A 162 -11.81 -7.83 -1.96
N VAL A 163 -12.78 -8.60 -2.45
CA VAL A 163 -14.08 -8.82 -1.81
C VAL A 163 -13.89 -9.57 -0.49
N VAL A 164 -13.13 -10.66 -0.47
CA VAL A 164 -12.83 -11.42 0.75
C VAL A 164 -12.09 -10.55 1.77
N ALA A 165 -11.08 -9.80 1.36
CA ALA A 165 -10.37 -8.87 2.23
C ALA A 165 -11.30 -7.78 2.79
N THR A 166 -12.22 -7.26 1.98
CA THR A 166 -13.22 -6.28 2.42
C THR A 166 -14.24 -6.89 3.38
N LEU A 167 -14.64 -8.14 3.17
CA LEU A 167 -15.54 -8.88 4.06
C LEU A 167 -14.85 -9.25 5.38
N VAL A 168 -13.59 -9.69 5.36
CA VAL A 168 -12.77 -9.92 6.55
C VAL A 168 -12.62 -8.61 7.32
N TYR A 169 -12.33 -7.50 6.63
CA TYR A 169 -12.24 -6.19 7.27
C TYR A 169 -13.60 -5.75 7.85
N ALA A 170 -14.71 -5.97 7.14
CA ALA A 170 -16.06 -5.65 7.63
C ALA A 170 -16.46 -6.49 8.85
N THR A 171 -16.11 -7.77 8.87
CA THR A 171 -16.37 -8.67 10.02
C THR A 171 -15.52 -8.32 11.24
N VAL A 172 -14.26 -7.92 11.05
CA VAL A 172 -13.40 -7.42 12.12
C VAL A 172 -13.96 -6.10 12.69
N LEU A 173 -14.41 -5.17 11.84
CA LEU A 173 -15.08 -3.95 12.30
C LEU A 173 -16.38 -4.23 13.07
N GLY A 174 -17.18 -5.17 12.57
CA GLY A 174 -18.41 -5.61 13.23
C GLY A 174 -18.13 -6.19 14.63
N ARG A 175 -17.11 -7.05 14.76
CA ARG A 175 -16.69 -7.61 16.04
C ARG A 175 -16.18 -6.56 17.02
N GLN A 176 -15.37 -5.60 16.57
CA GLN A 176 -14.85 -4.53 17.44
C GLN A 176 -15.97 -3.61 17.98
N TYR A 177 -17.00 -3.36 17.17
CA TYR A 177 -18.14 -2.53 17.59
C TYR A 177 -19.04 -3.26 18.60
N ILE A 178 -19.32 -4.54 18.36
CA ILE A 178 -20.14 -5.35 19.28
C ILE A 178 -19.41 -5.55 20.61
N GLY A 179 -18.11 -5.89 20.59
CA GLY A 179 -17.32 -6.04 21.82
C GLY A 179 -17.06 -4.70 22.57
N GLY A 180 -17.14 -3.56 21.86
CA GLY A 180 -17.13 -2.23 22.48
C GLY A 180 -18.47 -1.86 23.13
N SER A 181 -19.59 -2.31 22.54
CA SER A 181 -20.93 -2.14 23.09
C SER A 181 -21.13 -2.95 24.38
N GLU A 182 -20.57 -4.16 24.49
CA GLU A 182 -20.69 -4.98 25.70
C GLU A 182 -19.99 -4.35 26.92
N ARG A 183 -18.93 -3.54 26.73
CA ARG A 183 -18.28 -2.80 27.83
C ARG A 183 -19.05 -1.55 28.27
N GLY A 184 -19.90 -0.99 27.42
CA GLY A 184 -20.73 0.19 27.72
C GLY A 184 -22.18 -0.14 28.07
N THR A 185 -22.62 -1.40 27.92
CA THR A 185 -24.04 -1.73 28.01
C THR A 185 -24.25 -3.10 28.65
N ALA A 186 -24.02 -3.20 29.96
CA ALA A 186 -24.55 -4.28 30.80
C ALA A 186 -26.10 -4.25 30.91
N ALA A 187 -26.80 -3.41 30.14
CA ALA A 187 -28.24 -3.14 30.29
C ALA A 187 -29.12 -3.51 29.07
N SER A 188 -28.59 -4.13 28.01
CA SER A 188 -29.44 -4.55 26.87
C SER A 188 -28.83 -5.72 26.11
N ALA A 189 -28.94 -6.91 26.68
CA ALA A 189 -28.65 -8.15 25.98
C ALA A 189 -29.74 -8.41 24.93
N ARG A 190 -29.45 -8.09 23.67
CA ARG A 190 -30.06 -8.76 22.51
C ARG A 190 -29.02 -9.73 21.96
N PRO A 191 -29.33 -11.03 21.80
CA PRO A 191 -28.36 -12.00 21.34
C PRO A 191 -28.05 -11.70 19.87
N ALA A 192 -26.91 -11.07 19.62
CA ALA A 192 -26.42 -10.82 18.27
C ALA A 192 -25.89 -12.14 17.70
N THR A 193 -26.77 -12.89 17.04
CA THR A 193 -26.42 -14.06 16.23
C THR A 193 -25.27 -13.74 15.27
N ILE A 194 -24.40 -14.73 15.05
CA ILE A 194 -23.21 -14.73 14.19
C ILE A 194 -23.45 -14.05 12.81
N VAL A 195 -24.67 -14.09 12.29
CA VAL A 195 -25.14 -13.50 11.02
C VAL A 195 -25.31 -11.96 11.05
N GLY A 196 -25.57 -11.36 12.21
CA GLY A 196 -25.76 -9.90 12.32
C GLY A 196 -24.43 -9.11 12.26
N THR A 197 -23.34 -9.75 12.64
CA THR A 197 -22.00 -9.14 12.69
C THR A 197 -21.46 -8.68 11.32
N PRO A 198 -21.56 -9.46 10.22
CA PRO A 198 -21.16 -8.98 8.90
C PRO A 198 -22.09 -7.88 8.36
N ILE A 199 -23.40 -7.97 8.59
CA ILE A 199 -24.40 -7.03 8.04
C ILE A 199 -24.22 -5.64 8.67
N VAL A 200 -24.07 -5.57 10.00
CA VAL A 200 -23.79 -4.31 10.70
C VAL A 200 -22.43 -3.74 10.27
N GLY A 201 -21.42 -4.60 10.09
CA GLY A 201 -20.12 -4.21 9.54
C GLY A 201 -20.23 -3.60 8.13
N LEU A 202 -21.00 -4.22 7.24
CA LEU A 202 -21.21 -3.78 5.86
C LEU A 202 -22.00 -2.46 5.78
N GLN A 203 -23.04 -2.31 6.59
CA GLN A 203 -23.82 -1.07 6.67
C GLN A 203 -22.97 0.11 7.18
N ARG A 204 -22.10 -0.14 8.16
CA ARG A 204 -21.17 0.87 8.67
C ARG A 204 -20.07 1.19 7.66
N LEU A 205 -19.58 0.19 6.92
CA LEU A 205 -18.67 0.41 5.80
C LEU A 205 -19.34 1.28 4.74
N ALA A 206 -20.58 0.98 4.35
CA ALA A 206 -21.35 1.75 3.39
C ALA A 206 -21.61 3.20 3.87
N ALA A 207 -21.96 3.38 5.14
CA ALA A 207 -22.11 4.71 5.74
C ALA A 207 -20.79 5.49 5.74
N GLY A 208 -19.68 4.84 6.12
CA GLY A 208 -18.33 5.43 6.11
C GLY A 208 -17.83 5.78 4.70
N THR A 209 -18.21 4.98 3.70
CA THR A 209 -17.91 5.26 2.29
C THR A 209 -18.73 6.44 1.80
N ARG A 210 -20.03 6.53 2.17
CA ARG A 210 -20.88 7.69 1.83
C ARG A 210 -20.38 8.99 2.45
N THR A 211 -19.97 8.98 3.72
CA THR A 211 -19.40 10.17 4.36
C THR A 211 -18.07 10.57 3.76
N TYR A 212 -17.23 9.60 3.39
CA TYR A 212 -16.00 9.85 2.62
C TYR A 212 -16.29 10.52 1.27
N PHE A 213 -17.21 9.98 0.47
CA PHE A 213 -17.60 10.59 -0.82
C PHE A 213 -18.24 11.97 -0.66
N ALA A 214 -19.02 12.19 0.39
CA ALA A 214 -19.55 13.51 0.71
C ALA A 214 -18.43 14.51 1.07
N GLY A 215 -17.42 14.07 1.83
CA GLY A 215 -16.22 14.86 2.13
C GLY A 215 -15.40 15.18 0.89
N VAL A 216 -15.21 14.22 -0.02
CA VAL A 216 -14.54 14.44 -1.32
C VAL A 216 -15.33 15.43 -2.18
N ARG A 217 -16.66 15.31 -2.24
CA ARG A 217 -17.52 16.23 -2.99
C ARG A 217 -17.53 17.64 -2.40
N ALA A 218 -17.42 17.77 -1.08
CA ALA A 218 -17.24 19.08 -0.42
C ALA A 218 -15.84 19.66 -0.70
N ALA A 219 -14.80 18.83 -0.69
CA ALA A 219 -13.44 19.24 -1.05
C ALA A 219 -13.33 19.74 -2.51
N TRP A 220 -14.12 19.18 -3.42
CA TRP A 220 -14.19 19.60 -4.82
C TRP A 220 -14.87 20.96 -5.04
N ARG A 221 -15.72 21.40 -4.11
CA ARG A 221 -16.36 22.73 -4.20
C ARG A 221 -15.40 23.87 -3.91
N ASP A 222 -14.47 23.68 -2.96
CA ASP A 222 -13.45 24.68 -2.59
C ASP A 222 -12.03 24.08 -2.69
N PRO A 223 -11.49 23.92 -3.91
CA PRO A 223 -10.23 23.20 -4.13
C PRO A 223 -9.03 23.90 -3.47
N ILE A 224 -9.05 25.24 -3.41
CA ILE A 224 -7.96 26.04 -2.81
C ILE A 224 -7.94 25.87 -1.29
N ALA A 225 -9.10 25.90 -0.63
CA ALA A 225 -9.21 25.72 0.81
C ALA A 225 -8.95 24.27 1.22
N SER A 226 -9.42 23.30 0.44
CA SER A 226 -9.16 21.88 0.65
C SER A 226 -7.69 21.52 0.46
N SER A 227 -7.01 22.16 -0.50
CA SER A 227 -5.57 21.96 -0.70
C SER A 227 -4.75 22.33 0.53
N LYS A 228 -5.18 23.29 1.36
CA LYS A 228 -4.45 23.68 2.58
C LYS A 228 -4.63 22.71 3.75
N ARG A 229 -5.55 21.75 3.67
CA ARG A 229 -5.84 20.79 4.74
C ARG A 229 -5.11 19.47 4.53
N PRO A 230 -4.74 18.74 5.60
CA PRO A 230 -4.25 17.38 5.49
C PRO A 230 -5.31 16.48 4.84
N TRP A 231 -4.89 15.62 3.92
CA TRP A 231 -5.80 14.71 3.22
C TRP A 231 -6.02 13.45 4.05
N ASP A 232 -7.22 12.89 3.95
CA ASP A 232 -7.45 11.57 4.52
C ASP A 232 -6.55 10.55 3.82
N PRO A 233 -5.89 9.63 4.55
CA PRO A 233 -5.03 8.62 3.94
C PRO A 233 -5.76 7.79 2.87
N ARG A 234 -7.08 7.59 2.99
CA ARG A 234 -7.83 6.87 1.94
C ARG A 234 -7.88 7.62 0.61
N SER A 235 -8.02 8.94 0.62
CA SER A 235 -8.03 9.74 -0.61
C SER A 235 -6.65 9.87 -1.22
N ALA A 236 -5.63 10.04 -0.38
CA ALA A 236 -4.25 10.02 -0.86
C ALA A 236 -3.87 8.65 -1.43
N ALA A 237 -4.31 7.53 -0.86
CA ALA A 237 -4.11 6.19 -1.43
C ALA A 237 -4.76 6.03 -2.81
N LEU A 238 -5.99 6.49 -2.97
CA LEU A 238 -6.68 6.46 -4.26
C LEU A 238 -5.97 7.36 -5.28
N GLY A 239 -5.52 8.55 -4.88
CA GLY A 239 -4.73 9.44 -5.72
C GLY A 239 -3.42 8.80 -6.18
N ILE A 240 -2.64 8.24 -5.25
CA ILE A 240 -1.40 7.49 -5.56
C ILE A 240 -1.69 6.36 -6.54
N SER A 241 -2.77 5.61 -6.31
CA SER A 241 -3.16 4.51 -7.18
C SER A 241 -3.44 5.03 -8.58
N VAL A 242 -4.29 6.04 -8.75
CA VAL A 242 -4.62 6.63 -10.07
C VAL A 242 -3.37 7.13 -10.80
N PHE A 243 -2.50 7.87 -10.13
CA PHE A 243 -1.25 8.34 -10.76
C PHE A 243 -0.33 7.18 -11.13
N ALA A 244 -0.23 6.16 -10.27
CA ALA A 244 0.51 4.94 -10.60
C ALA A 244 -0.09 4.24 -11.82
N LEU A 245 -1.42 4.13 -11.92
CA LEU A 245 -2.09 3.55 -13.09
C LEU A 245 -1.75 4.31 -14.37
N LEU A 246 -1.83 5.64 -14.32
CA LEU A 246 -1.48 6.50 -15.45
C LEU A 246 0.00 6.36 -15.87
N TRP A 247 0.90 6.18 -14.91
CA TRP A 247 2.30 5.88 -15.21
C TRP A 247 2.44 4.53 -15.92
N PHE A 248 1.83 3.47 -15.39
CA PHE A 248 1.98 2.14 -15.95
C PHE A 248 1.29 1.95 -17.31
N THR A 249 0.22 2.70 -17.61
CA THR A 249 -0.40 2.68 -18.94
C THR A 249 0.42 3.42 -19.99
N THR A 250 1.28 4.36 -19.59
CA THR A 250 2.10 5.19 -20.49
C THR A 250 3.53 4.67 -20.64
N VAL A 251 4.03 4.00 -19.60
CA VAL A 251 5.35 3.37 -19.55
C VAL A 251 5.12 1.87 -19.38
N SER A 252 4.91 1.17 -20.49
CA SER A 252 4.70 -0.29 -20.57
C SER A 252 5.91 -1.13 -20.11
N ILE A 253 6.90 -0.51 -19.44
CA ILE A 253 8.05 -1.17 -18.84
C ILE A 253 7.71 -1.46 -17.38
N VAL A 254 7.07 -2.61 -17.16
CA VAL A 254 7.12 -3.31 -15.89
C VAL A 254 8.34 -4.22 -15.96
N GLY A 255 9.51 -3.59 -15.82
CA GLY A 255 10.78 -4.28 -15.98
C GLY A 255 11.86 -3.47 -15.32
N VAL A 256 11.87 -3.41 -13.99
CA VAL A 256 13.17 -3.34 -13.31
C VAL A 256 13.80 -4.71 -13.55
N THR A 257 14.48 -4.83 -14.70
CA THR A 257 15.58 -5.76 -15.00
C THR A 257 15.77 -6.88 -13.96
N GLY A 258 14.99 -7.95 -14.11
CA GLY A 258 15.54 -9.31 -14.03
C GLY A 258 15.98 -9.72 -15.44
N PRO A 259 16.93 -10.64 -15.60
CA PRO A 259 17.77 -10.83 -16.79
C PRO A 259 17.01 -10.87 -18.12
#